data_AF-A0A1I3ZPK7-F1
#
_entry.id   AF-A0A1I3ZPK7-F1
#
_cell.length_a   1.000
_cell.length_b   1.000
_cell.length_c   1.000
_cell.angle_alpha   90.00
_cell.angle_beta   90.00
_cell.angle_gamma   90.00
#
_symmetry.space_group_name_H-M   'P 1'
#
loop_
_entity.id
_entity.type
_entity.pdbx_description
1 polymer ?
#
loop_
_entity_poly.entity_id
_entity_poly.type
_entity_poly.pdbx_seq_one_letter_code
_entity_poly.pdbx_strand_id
1 'polypeptide(L)'
;MPVFVPRSEWGARAPTNRPSGITPGDGGTTVHHVGGTPVARSDHDECAGQVRGIQSHHMDGNGWADIAYTYLVCVHGRVYEGRGPWVRTAANGTDSGNRDWYAVCALTGGSSSDYDPVTEELLDALRWSIANLRDIGGAGRGINRHGDHLPTSCPGLLSSYVRDGSLEPASGPPAWPGVHLSHPPATEHPAVGLWQRRMRERGWSPGTGGRYDARSKEVCERFQARHGLTVDGVVGPETWKACFG
;
A
#
# COMPACT_ATOMS: atom_id res chain seq x y z
N MET A 1 -14.00 2.48 0.61
CA MET A 1 -12.93 2.14 1.57
C MET A 1 -11.92 1.26 0.85
N PRO A 2 -10.61 1.57 0.94
CA PRO A 2 -9.58 0.85 0.21
C PRO A 2 -9.51 -0.63 0.60
N VAL A 3 -9.29 -1.49 -0.39
CA VAL A 3 -9.10 -2.94 -0.18
C VAL A 3 -7.67 -3.30 -0.55
N PHE A 4 -6.89 -3.78 0.42
CA PHE A 4 -5.53 -4.24 0.16
C PHE A 4 -5.54 -5.64 -0.46
N VAL A 5 -4.76 -5.83 -1.52
CA VAL A 5 -4.66 -7.08 -2.27
C VAL A 5 -3.21 -7.58 -2.15
N PRO A 6 -2.93 -8.60 -1.32
CA PRO A 6 -1.59 -9.13 -1.16
C PRO A 6 -1.09 -9.81 -2.44
N ARG A 7 0.23 -9.98 -2.54
CA ARG A 7 0.89 -10.65 -3.69
C ARG A 7 0.30 -12.01 -4.05
N SER A 8 -0.11 -12.79 -3.07
CA SER A 8 -0.73 -14.10 -3.27
C SER A 8 -2.10 -14.02 -3.94
N GLU A 9 -2.88 -12.96 -3.68
CA GLU A 9 -4.24 -12.81 -4.18
C GLU A 9 -4.27 -12.35 -5.65
N TRP A 10 -3.39 -11.43 -6.05
CA TRP A 10 -3.32 -10.99 -7.45
C TRP A 10 -2.45 -11.89 -8.34
N GLY A 11 -1.85 -12.94 -7.78
CA GLY A 11 -1.06 -13.92 -8.53
C GLY A 11 0.34 -13.42 -8.91
N ALA A 12 1.02 -12.76 -7.97
CA ALA A 12 2.38 -12.27 -8.18
C ALA A 12 3.36 -13.40 -8.45
N ARG A 13 4.25 -13.19 -9.43
CA ARG A 13 5.47 -14.00 -9.56
C ARG A 13 6.41 -13.70 -8.39
N ALA A 14 7.21 -14.70 -8.01
CA ALA A 14 8.29 -14.51 -7.05
C ALA A 14 9.34 -13.55 -7.63
N PRO A 15 9.87 -12.61 -6.83
CA PRO A 15 10.93 -11.72 -7.30
C PRO A 15 12.25 -12.51 -7.47
N THR A 16 13.10 -12.10 -8.41
CA THR A 16 14.41 -12.75 -8.61
C THR A 16 15.43 -12.37 -7.54
N ASN A 17 15.28 -11.19 -6.92
CA ASN A 17 15.97 -10.80 -5.69
C ASN A 17 15.12 -9.80 -4.90
N ARG A 18 15.54 -9.46 -3.66
CA ARG A 18 14.87 -8.46 -2.82
C ARG A 18 15.80 -7.27 -2.56
N PRO A 19 15.67 -6.16 -3.32
CA PRO A 19 16.53 -4.98 -3.15
C PRO A 19 16.43 -4.36 -1.75
N SER A 20 17.58 -4.06 -1.15
CA SER A 20 17.71 -3.46 0.19
C SER A 20 18.14 -1.98 0.13
N GLY A 21 18.24 -1.36 1.30
CA GLY A 21 18.83 -0.02 1.44
C GLY A 21 17.90 1.12 1.05
N ILE A 22 16.60 1.00 1.34
CA ILE A 22 15.67 2.12 1.25
C ILE A 22 15.70 2.93 2.57
N THR A 23 15.67 4.26 2.48
CA THR A 23 15.61 5.23 3.59
C THR A 23 14.41 6.17 3.41
N PRO A 24 13.18 5.63 3.39
CA PRO A 24 11.98 6.40 3.03
C PRO A 24 11.65 7.52 4.03
N GLY A 25 12.26 7.50 5.21
CA GLY A 25 12.17 8.57 6.21
C GLY A 25 12.76 9.90 5.75
N ASP A 26 13.73 9.86 4.82
CA ASP A 26 14.39 11.05 4.26
C ASP A 26 13.52 11.77 3.20
N GLY A 27 12.51 11.08 2.67
CA GLY A 27 11.61 11.59 1.64
C GLY A 27 10.15 11.35 1.99
N GLY A 28 9.63 10.19 1.57
CA GLY A 28 8.25 9.80 1.77
C GLY A 28 7.70 8.95 0.63
N THR A 29 6.63 9.39 0.00
CA THR A 29 5.95 8.65 -1.09
C THR A 29 5.86 9.45 -2.38
N THR A 30 6.32 8.86 -3.48
CA THR A 30 6.17 9.39 -4.84
C THR A 30 4.94 8.78 -5.52
N VAL A 31 4.10 9.64 -6.08
CA VAL A 31 2.90 9.25 -6.85
C VAL A 31 3.23 9.10 -8.32
N HIS A 32 2.80 7.98 -8.89
CA HIS A 32 2.98 7.59 -10.29
C HIS A 32 1.64 7.31 -10.96
N HIS A 33 1.65 7.31 -12.29
CA HIS A 33 0.65 6.68 -13.12
C HIS A 33 1.32 5.67 -14.06
N VAL A 34 0.56 4.85 -14.78
CA VAL A 34 1.13 3.78 -15.63
C VAL A 34 1.73 4.34 -16.91
N GLY A 35 1.06 5.27 -17.59
CA GLY A 35 1.54 5.73 -18.89
C GLY A 35 0.80 6.92 -19.49
N GLY A 36 1.21 7.30 -20.71
CA GLY A 36 0.70 8.46 -21.43
C GLY A 36 -0.65 8.25 -22.13
N THR A 37 -1.25 7.07 -22.04
CA THR A 37 -2.57 6.73 -22.60
C THR A 37 -3.49 6.22 -21.48
N PRO A 38 -4.82 6.37 -21.62
CA PRO A 38 -5.78 5.73 -20.71
C PRO A 38 -5.57 4.20 -20.65
N VAL A 39 -5.62 3.65 -19.45
CA VAL A 39 -5.39 2.22 -19.14
C VAL A 39 -6.29 1.68 -18.03
N ALA A 40 -7.20 2.48 -17.46
CA ALA A 40 -8.09 2.00 -16.41
C ALA A 40 -8.93 0.83 -16.90
N ARG A 41 -9.11 -0.18 -16.04
CA ARG A 41 -9.89 -1.39 -16.33
C ARG A 41 -11.26 -1.31 -15.69
N SER A 42 -12.21 -2.09 -16.20
CA SER A 42 -13.60 -2.07 -15.75
C SER A 42 -13.86 -2.87 -14.47
N ASP A 43 -13.01 -3.85 -14.16
CA ASP A 43 -13.18 -4.72 -13.00
C ASP A 43 -11.85 -5.11 -12.35
N HIS A 44 -11.95 -5.81 -11.23
CA HIS A 44 -10.81 -6.18 -10.39
C HIS A 44 -9.97 -7.34 -10.94
N ASP A 45 -10.56 -8.24 -11.73
CA ASP A 45 -9.81 -9.34 -12.34
C ASP A 45 -8.91 -8.81 -13.47
N GLU A 46 -9.44 -7.87 -14.26
CA GLU A 46 -8.68 -7.13 -15.25
C GLU A 46 -7.61 -6.23 -14.62
N CYS A 47 -7.92 -5.55 -13.50
CA CYS A 47 -6.92 -4.78 -12.74
C CYS A 47 -5.77 -5.68 -12.25
N ALA A 48 -6.08 -6.85 -11.68
CA ALA A 48 -5.06 -7.81 -11.28
C ALA A 48 -4.26 -8.31 -12.49
N GLY A 49 -4.92 -8.55 -13.64
CA GLY A 49 -4.27 -8.87 -14.91
C GLY A 49 -3.30 -7.79 -15.38
N GLN A 50 -3.69 -6.52 -15.28
CA GLN A 50 -2.85 -5.38 -15.60
C GLN A 50 -1.61 -5.32 -14.69
N VAL A 51 -1.76 -5.53 -13.37
CA VAL A 51 -0.64 -5.57 -12.42
C VAL A 51 0.34 -6.71 -12.77
N ARG A 52 -0.17 -7.91 -13.11
CA ARG A 52 0.67 -9.02 -13.60
C ARG A 52 1.39 -8.67 -14.90
N GLY A 53 0.73 -7.96 -15.81
CA GLY A 53 1.33 -7.46 -17.05
C GLY A 53 2.48 -6.48 -16.79
N ILE A 54 2.29 -5.52 -15.87
CA ILE A 54 3.33 -4.57 -15.46
C ILE A 54 4.51 -5.31 -14.81
N GLN A 55 4.25 -6.27 -13.91
CA GLN A 55 5.31 -7.08 -13.32
C GLN A 55 6.11 -7.85 -14.38
N SER A 56 5.42 -8.48 -15.33
CA SER A 56 6.06 -9.26 -16.41
C SER A 56 6.88 -8.35 -17.33
N HIS A 57 6.37 -7.16 -17.69
CA HIS A 57 7.14 -6.19 -18.46
C HIS A 57 8.41 -5.74 -17.73
N HIS A 58 8.33 -5.47 -16.42
CA HIS A 58 9.49 -5.09 -15.63
C HIS A 58 10.52 -6.22 -15.50
N MET A 59 10.08 -7.45 -15.27
CA MET A 59 10.99 -8.58 -15.07
C MET A 59 11.55 -9.11 -16.39
N ASP A 60 10.70 -9.37 -17.36
CA ASP A 60 11.08 -10.04 -18.61
C ASP A 60 11.52 -9.02 -19.68
N GLY A 61 10.96 -7.80 -19.67
CA GLY A 61 11.32 -6.72 -20.59
C GLY A 61 12.52 -5.91 -20.12
N ASN A 62 12.51 -5.44 -18.86
CA ASN A 62 13.57 -4.58 -18.33
C ASN A 62 14.68 -5.35 -17.57
N GLY A 63 14.49 -6.65 -17.31
CA GLY A 63 15.43 -7.45 -16.51
C GLY A 63 15.44 -7.10 -15.02
N TRP A 64 14.41 -6.41 -14.52
CA TRP A 64 14.35 -5.98 -13.13
C TRP A 64 14.01 -7.14 -12.19
N ALA A 65 14.38 -6.97 -10.92
CA ALA A 65 14.16 -7.98 -9.90
C ALA A 65 12.69 -8.34 -9.68
N ASP A 66 11.82 -7.33 -9.84
CA ASP A 66 10.39 -7.39 -9.60
C ASP A 66 9.73 -6.13 -10.18
N ILE A 67 8.40 -6.04 -10.09
CA ILE A 67 7.64 -4.81 -10.30
C ILE A 67 8.28 -3.63 -9.56
N ALA A 68 8.41 -2.46 -10.20
CA ALA A 68 9.19 -1.35 -9.65
C ALA A 68 8.56 -0.60 -8.47
N TYR A 69 7.24 -0.70 -8.34
CA TYR A 69 6.44 0.08 -7.40
C TYR A 69 6.30 -0.61 -6.05
N THR A 70 6.15 0.18 -5.00
CA THR A 70 5.80 -0.28 -3.66
C THR A 70 4.37 -0.80 -3.63
N TYR A 71 3.42 -0.01 -4.11
CA TYR A 71 2.00 -0.37 -4.29
C TYR A 71 1.47 0.11 -5.63
N LEU A 72 0.40 -0.53 -6.12
CA LEU A 72 -0.37 -0.10 -7.28
C LEU A 72 -1.84 0.05 -6.92
N VAL A 73 -2.53 1.06 -7.43
CA VAL A 73 -3.89 1.43 -7.00
C VAL A 73 -4.83 1.56 -8.19
N CYS A 74 -5.92 0.80 -8.25
CA CYS A 74 -6.89 0.94 -9.32
C CYS A 74 -7.94 2.02 -9.05
N VAL A 75 -8.68 2.40 -10.11
CA VAL A 75 -9.79 3.35 -10.05
C VAL A 75 -10.98 2.90 -9.18
N HIS A 76 -10.99 1.65 -8.74
CA HIS A 76 -12.02 1.08 -7.86
C HIS A 76 -11.59 1.03 -6.38
N GLY A 77 -10.40 1.53 -6.05
CA GLY A 77 -9.90 1.59 -4.67
C GLY A 77 -9.22 0.32 -4.15
N ARG A 78 -8.84 -0.63 -5.03
CA ARG A 78 -7.95 -1.74 -4.63
C ARG A 78 -6.49 -1.29 -4.63
N VAL A 79 -5.76 -1.66 -3.58
CA VAL A 79 -4.31 -1.42 -3.41
C VAL A 79 -3.58 -2.75 -3.53
N TYR A 80 -2.94 -2.98 -4.68
CA TYR A 80 -2.15 -4.16 -4.96
C TYR A 80 -0.74 -4.04 -4.37
N GLU A 81 -0.33 -5.05 -3.61
CA GLU A 81 1.02 -5.14 -3.07
C GLU A 81 2.05 -5.32 -4.19
N GLY A 82 2.90 -4.32 -4.42
CA GLY A 82 4.07 -4.43 -5.29
C GLY A 82 5.25 -5.01 -4.51
N ARG A 83 6.37 -4.29 -4.45
CA ARG A 83 7.53 -4.67 -3.62
C ARG A 83 7.25 -4.62 -2.12
N GLY A 84 6.24 -3.84 -1.72
CA GLY A 84 5.89 -3.63 -0.31
C GLY A 84 6.90 -2.77 0.46
N PRO A 85 6.62 -2.49 1.74
CA PRO A 85 7.47 -1.65 2.58
C PRO A 85 8.84 -2.29 2.83
N TRP A 86 9.84 -1.46 3.10
CA TRP A 86 11.24 -1.84 3.37
C TRP A 86 12.00 -2.48 2.21
N VAL A 87 11.45 -2.43 0.99
CA VAL A 87 12.11 -2.90 -0.22
C VAL A 87 12.35 -1.71 -1.15
N ARG A 88 13.60 -1.57 -1.62
CA ARG A 88 13.99 -0.43 -2.47
C ARG A 88 13.21 -0.47 -3.79
N THR A 89 12.71 0.69 -4.23
CA THR A 89 11.93 0.83 -5.47
C THR A 89 12.84 0.90 -6.70
N ALA A 90 12.26 0.85 -7.89
CA ALA A 90 12.96 1.12 -9.15
C ALA A 90 12.18 2.09 -10.06
N ALA A 91 11.21 2.81 -9.48
CA ALA A 91 10.21 3.56 -10.23
C ALA A 91 10.55 5.05 -10.35
N ASN A 92 11.38 5.62 -9.49
CA ASN A 92 11.58 7.07 -9.36
C ASN A 92 12.68 7.63 -10.29
N GLY A 93 13.31 6.78 -11.12
CA GLY A 93 14.27 7.15 -12.17
C GLY A 93 15.63 7.72 -11.71
N THR A 94 15.83 7.98 -10.42
CA THR A 94 17.12 8.38 -9.83
C THR A 94 17.49 7.49 -8.65
N ASP A 95 18.78 7.44 -8.33
CA ASP A 95 19.26 6.65 -7.18
C ASP A 95 18.72 7.16 -5.86
N SER A 96 18.74 8.48 -5.64
CA SER A 96 18.15 9.12 -4.45
C SER A 96 16.63 8.96 -4.43
N GLY A 97 15.94 9.12 -5.56
CA GLY A 97 14.50 8.88 -5.65
C GLY A 97 14.15 7.45 -5.24
N ASN A 98 14.86 6.44 -5.75
CA ASN A 98 14.59 5.04 -5.43
C ASN A 98 15.05 4.64 -4.02
N ARG A 99 15.98 5.39 -3.42
CA ARG A 99 16.48 5.15 -2.05
C ARG A 99 15.60 5.83 -1.01
N ASP A 100 15.25 7.09 -1.21
CA ASP A 100 14.69 7.96 -0.18
C ASP A 100 13.14 8.03 -0.27
N TRP A 101 12.54 7.43 -1.31
CA TRP A 101 11.09 7.49 -1.56
C TRP A 101 10.50 6.14 -1.97
N TYR A 102 9.37 5.80 -1.35
CA TYR A 102 8.47 4.77 -1.87
C TYR A 102 7.79 5.24 -3.17
N ALA A 103 7.21 4.31 -3.92
CA ALA A 103 6.53 4.59 -5.18
C ALA A 103 5.15 3.95 -5.21
N VAL A 104 4.09 4.76 -5.30
CA VAL A 104 2.70 4.30 -5.40
C VAL A 104 2.17 4.67 -6.78
N CYS A 105 1.77 3.68 -7.57
CA CYS A 105 1.32 3.87 -8.96
C CYS A 105 -0.20 3.73 -9.08
N ALA A 106 -0.88 4.77 -9.51
CA ALA A 106 -2.26 4.65 -9.95
C ALA A 106 -2.31 3.89 -11.29
N LEU A 107 -3.20 2.91 -11.41
CA LEU A 107 -3.53 2.20 -12.66
C LEU A 107 -4.40 3.09 -13.56
N THR A 108 -3.88 4.28 -13.82
CA THR A 108 -4.42 5.30 -14.70
C THR A 108 -3.33 5.76 -15.65
N GLY A 109 -3.72 6.51 -16.67
CA GLY A 109 -2.82 7.12 -17.62
C GLY A 109 -3.58 8.07 -18.54
N GLY A 110 -2.83 8.72 -19.42
CA GLY A 110 -3.40 9.58 -20.45
C GLY A 110 -2.76 10.96 -20.55
N SER A 111 -3.36 11.77 -21.41
CA SER A 111 -3.01 13.17 -21.63
C SER A 111 -3.94 14.08 -20.82
N SER A 112 -3.68 15.39 -20.79
CA SER A 112 -4.57 16.34 -20.11
C SER A 112 -5.99 16.41 -20.70
N SER A 113 -6.18 16.01 -21.96
CA SER A 113 -7.47 16.02 -22.66
C SER A 113 -8.15 14.65 -22.73
N ASP A 114 -7.42 13.59 -22.41
CA ASP A 114 -7.89 12.21 -22.49
C ASP A 114 -7.12 11.40 -21.44
N TYR A 115 -7.60 11.52 -20.20
CA TYR A 115 -7.05 10.85 -19.02
C TYR A 115 -8.12 9.91 -18.44
N ASP A 116 -7.69 8.79 -17.88
CA ASP A 116 -8.57 7.92 -17.11
C ASP A 116 -9.30 8.68 -15.99
N PRO A 117 -10.47 8.22 -15.53
CA PRO A 117 -11.14 8.86 -14.40
C PRO A 117 -10.27 8.83 -13.14
N VAL A 118 -10.18 9.97 -12.45
CA VAL A 118 -9.66 10.07 -11.08
C VAL A 118 -10.85 10.00 -10.13
N THR A 119 -11.20 8.79 -9.72
CA THR A 119 -12.32 8.51 -8.82
C THR A 119 -11.99 8.81 -7.36
N GLU A 120 -13.00 9.01 -6.51
CA GLU A 120 -12.77 9.16 -5.07
C GLU A 120 -12.20 7.88 -4.44
N GLU A 121 -12.60 6.71 -4.94
CA GLU A 121 -12.06 5.42 -4.49
C GLU A 121 -10.55 5.32 -4.76
N LEU A 122 -10.08 5.83 -5.89
CA LEU A 122 -8.65 5.94 -6.19
C LEU A 122 -7.94 6.87 -5.19
N LEU A 123 -8.49 8.07 -4.97
CA LEU A 123 -7.90 9.05 -4.07
C LEU A 123 -7.83 8.52 -2.63
N ASP A 124 -8.89 7.88 -2.15
CA ASP A 124 -8.92 7.23 -0.83
C ASP A 124 -7.86 6.13 -0.72
N ALA A 125 -7.69 5.32 -1.76
CA ALA A 125 -6.71 4.26 -1.78
C ALA A 125 -5.25 4.77 -1.89
N LEU A 126 -5.03 5.90 -2.56
CA LEU A 126 -3.75 6.61 -2.55
C LEU A 126 -3.44 7.18 -1.16
N ARG A 127 -4.40 7.86 -0.51
CA ARG A 127 -4.27 8.36 0.87
C ARG A 127 -3.97 7.22 1.84
N TRP A 128 -4.70 6.12 1.75
CA TRP A 128 -4.45 4.93 2.57
C TRP A 128 -3.06 4.36 2.34
N SER A 129 -2.60 4.29 1.08
CA SER A 129 -1.26 3.82 0.74
C SER A 129 -0.18 4.68 1.40
N ILE A 130 -0.33 6.00 1.36
CA ILE A 130 0.60 6.95 1.98
C ILE A 130 0.59 6.81 3.50
N ALA A 131 -0.58 6.75 4.13
CA ALA A 131 -0.72 6.56 5.58
C ALA A 131 -0.06 5.26 6.02
N ASN A 132 -0.37 4.15 5.34
CA ASN A 132 0.19 2.84 5.65
C ASN A 132 1.72 2.85 5.50
N LEU A 133 2.28 3.50 4.46
CA LEU A 133 3.73 3.58 4.28
C LEU A 133 4.43 4.42 5.36
N ARG A 134 3.75 5.43 5.92
CA ARG A 134 4.26 6.15 7.10
C ARG A 134 4.23 5.24 8.33
N ASP A 135 3.11 4.57 8.57
CA ASP A 135 2.90 3.76 9.77
C ASP A 135 3.78 2.50 9.83
N ILE A 136 3.77 1.68 8.76
CA ILE A 136 4.50 0.40 8.76
C ILE A 136 5.81 0.45 7.99
N GLY A 137 5.95 1.41 7.07
CA GLY A 137 7.09 1.54 6.17
C GLY A 137 8.11 2.59 6.59
N GLY A 138 7.86 3.36 7.66
CA GLY A 138 8.76 4.39 8.14
C GLY A 138 8.96 5.56 7.17
N ALA A 139 7.99 5.80 6.28
CA ALA A 139 8.08 6.89 5.31
C ALA A 139 8.03 8.26 6.01
N GLY A 140 8.80 9.20 5.46
CA GLY A 140 8.70 10.61 5.80
C GLY A 140 7.34 11.21 5.43
N ARG A 141 7.14 12.47 5.80
CA ARG A 141 5.88 13.17 5.48
C ARG A 141 5.78 13.61 4.03
N GLY A 142 6.86 13.58 3.26
CA GLY A 142 6.87 14.05 1.88
C GLY A 142 5.90 13.27 1.00
N ILE A 143 5.17 13.99 0.15
CA ILE A 143 4.39 13.46 -0.97
C ILE A 143 4.84 14.23 -2.20
N ASN A 144 5.35 13.54 -3.21
CA ASN A 144 5.82 14.19 -4.43
C ASN A 144 5.39 13.42 -5.69
N ARG A 145 5.73 13.98 -6.86
CA ARG A 145 5.40 13.45 -8.18
C ARG A 145 6.63 12.79 -8.78
N HIS A 146 6.44 11.85 -9.68
CA HIS A 146 7.56 11.32 -10.47
C HIS A 146 8.34 12.44 -11.20
N GLY A 147 7.60 13.42 -11.73
CA GLY A 147 8.16 14.63 -12.35
C GLY A 147 9.02 15.52 -11.45
N ASP A 148 9.06 15.28 -10.13
CA ASP A 148 9.95 15.98 -9.20
C ASP A 148 11.33 15.30 -9.10
N HIS A 149 11.48 14.06 -9.60
CA HIS A 149 12.75 13.32 -9.65
C HIS A 149 13.42 13.37 -11.03
N LEU A 150 12.63 13.41 -12.11
CA LEU A 150 13.12 13.55 -13.49
C LEU A 150 12.11 14.27 -14.40
N PRO A 151 12.53 14.79 -15.57
CA PRO A 151 11.63 15.43 -16.53
C PRO A 151 10.62 14.45 -17.15
N THR A 152 9.44 14.35 -16.56
CA THR A 152 8.32 13.53 -17.05
C THR A 152 6.97 14.18 -16.74
N SER A 153 5.95 13.86 -17.53
CA SER A 153 4.57 14.27 -17.27
C SER A 153 3.91 13.45 -16.16
N CYS A 154 4.49 12.32 -15.76
CA CYS A 154 3.98 11.47 -14.69
C CYS A 154 3.93 12.23 -13.34
N PRO A 155 2.81 12.17 -12.57
CA PRO A 155 1.67 11.26 -12.71
C PRO A 155 0.44 11.83 -13.46
N GLY A 156 0.64 12.70 -14.44
CA GLY A 156 -0.47 13.28 -15.23
C GLY A 156 -1.39 14.14 -14.35
N LEU A 157 -2.70 13.94 -14.47
CA LEU A 157 -3.71 14.70 -13.71
C LEU A 157 -3.55 14.55 -12.18
N LEU A 158 -2.97 13.46 -11.68
CA LEU A 158 -2.69 13.29 -10.24
C LEU A 158 -1.70 14.33 -9.70
N SER A 159 -1.00 15.06 -10.57
CA SER A 159 -0.09 16.14 -10.18
C SER A 159 -0.79 17.27 -9.41
N SER A 160 -2.05 17.60 -9.73
CA SER A 160 -2.78 18.64 -9.00
C SER A 160 -3.05 18.21 -7.55
N TYR A 161 -3.53 16.97 -7.36
CA TYR A 161 -3.85 16.39 -6.05
C TYR A 161 -2.64 16.25 -5.13
N VAL A 162 -1.45 16.04 -5.69
CA VAL A 162 -0.19 16.08 -4.92
C VAL A 162 0.10 17.52 -4.47
N ARG A 163 -0.05 18.50 -5.37
CA ARG A 163 0.34 19.89 -5.13
C ARG A 163 -0.61 20.65 -4.22
N ASP A 164 -1.90 20.38 -4.33
CA ASP A 164 -2.93 21.01 -3.49
C ASP A 164 -3.08 20.34 -2.11
N GLY A 165 -2.34 19.26 -1.86
CA GLY A 165 -2.36 18.52 -0.60
C GLY A 165 -3.53 17.56 -0.44
N SER A 166 -4.36 17.35 -1.47
CA SER A 166 -5.53 16.46 -1.40
C SER A 166 -5.17 15.00 -1.14
N LEU A 167 -3.92 14.59 -1.38
CA LEU A 167 -3.41 13.26 -1.07
C LEU A 167 -2.80 13.12 0.33
N GLU A 168 -2.71 14.21 1.10
CA GLU A 168 -2.31 14.14 2.51
C GLU A 168 -3.36 13.31 3.26
N PRO A 169 -3.00 12.17 3.86
CA PRO A 169 -3.94 11.37 4.62
C PRO A 169 -4.48 12.17 5.81
N ALA A 170 -5.77 12.02 6.08
CA ALA A 170 -6.36 12.59 7.29
C ALA A 170 -5.56 12.15 8.52
N SER A 171 -5.24 13.09 9.41
CA SER A 171 -4.62 12.76 10.68
C SER A 171 -5.55 11.85 11.48
N GLY A 172 -5.10 10.62 11.75
CA GLY A 172 -5.94 9.64 12.44
C GLY A 172 -5.47 8.20 12.28
N PRO A 173 -6.11 7.28 13.01
CA PRO A 173 -5.85 5.86 12.88
C PRO A 173 -6.04 5.34 11.45
N PRO A 174 -5.23 4.37 10.97
CA PRO A 174 -5.44 3.74 9.68
C PRO A 174 -6.85 3.18 9.56
N ALA A 175 -7.45 3.31 8.37
CA ALA A 175 -8.75 2.71 8.07
C ALA A 175 -8.71 1.19 8.22
N TRP A 176 -9.86 0.59 8.54
CA TRP A 176 -9.97 -0.86 8.66
C TRP A 176 -9.66 -1.55 7.31
N PRO A 177 -8.93 -2.67 7.29
CA PRO A 177 -8.18 -3.14 6.12
C PRO A 177 -8.92 -3.96 5.06
N GLY A 178 -10.21 -4.27 5.17
CA GLY A 178 -10.90 -5.17 4.24
C GLY A 178 -11.11 -6.60 4.79
N VAL A 179 -10.42 -6.96 5.88
CA VAL A 179 -10.30 -8.34 6.34
C VAL A 179 -10.43 -8.49 7.86
N HIS A 180 -11.15 -9.54 8.29
CA HIS A 180 -11.15 -9.96 9.69
C HIS A 180 -9.88 -10.76 9.98
N LEU A 181 -9.12 -10.33 11.00
CA LEU A 181 -7.95 -11.08 11.44
C LEU A 181 -8.37 -12.09 12.51
N SER A 182 -8.20 -13.38 12.22
CA SER A 182 -8.69 -14.46 13.06
C SER A 182 -7.76 -15.68 13.04
N HIS A 183 -8.02 -16.60 13.98
CA HIS A 183 -7.41 -17.92 14.08
C HIS A 183 -8.39 -18.86 14.77
N PRO A 184 -8.64 -20.10 14.28
CA PRO A 184 -8.26 -20.67 12.99
C PRO A 184 -9.25 -20.38 11.84
N PRO A 185 -8.82 -20.39 10.55
CA PRO A 185 -7.43 -20.46 10.11
C PRO A 185 -6.69 -19.17 10.42
N ALA A 186 -5.36 -19.21 10.51
CA ALA A 186 -4.58 -18.00 10.72
C ALA A 186 -4.70 -17.08 9.51
N THR A 187 -5.16 -15.85 9.71
CA THR A 187 -5.13 -14.83 8.66
C THR A 187 -3.68 -14.50 8.29
N GLU A 188 -3.37 -14.57 7.00
CA GLU A 188 -2.10 -14.13 6.41
C GLU A 188 -2.40 -12.91 5.52
N HIS A 189 -2.22 -11.71 6.10
CA HIS A 189 -2.51 -10.45 5.45
C HIS A 189 -1.61 -9.35 6.04
N PRO A 190 -1.11 -8.36 5.27
CA PRO A 190 -0.23 -7.32 5.82
C PRO A 190 -0.81 -6.51 6.98
N ALA A 191 -2.14 -6.40 7.04
CA ALA A 191 -2.84 -5.80 8.18
C ALA A 191 -2.58 -6.51 9.51
N VAL A 192 -2.24 -7.81 9.50
CA VAL A 192 -1.79 -8.53 10.70
C VAL A 192 -0.49 -7.94 11.21
N GLY A 193 0.48 -7.70 10.33
CA GLY A 193 1.75 -7.08 10.71
C GLY A 193 1.55 -5.66 11.27
N LEU A 194 0.64 -4.90 10.67
CA LEU A 194 0.24 -3.56 11.14
C LEU A 194 -0.40 -3.63 12.53
N TRP A 195 -1.42 -4.47 12.72
CA TRP A 195 -2.05 -4.68 14.02
C TRP A 195 -1.05 -5.17 15.07
N GLN A 196 -0.23 -6.18 14.75
CA GLN A 196 0.78 -6.71 15.67
C GLN A 196 1.78 -5.63 16.12
N ARG A 197 2.20 -4.73 15.22
CA ARG A 197 3.09 -3.61 15.54
C ARG A 197 2.41 -2.60 16.44
N ARG A 198 1.20 -2.18 16.08
CA ARG A 198 0.40 -1.25 16.90
C ARG A 198 0.17 -1.78 18.30
N MET A 199 -0.13 -3.06 18.42
CA MET A 199 -0.29 -3.73 19.70
C MET A 199 1.01 -3.69 20.52
N ARG A 200 2.17 -3.93 19.91
CA ARG A 200 3.48 -3.79 20.57
C ARG A 200 3.78 -2.37 21.05
N GLU A 201 3.51 -1.37 20.23
CA GLU A 201 3.66 0.05 20.62
C GLU A 201 2.79 0.41 21.83
N ARG A 202 1.61 -0.22 21.92
CA ARG A 202 0.68 -0.07 23.05
C ARG A 202 0.99 -0.99 24.23
N GLY A 203 2.13 -1.67 24.23
CA GLY A 203 2.61 -2.52 25.33
C GLY A 203 2.05 -3.94 25.35
N TRP A 204 1.42 -4.40 24.27
CA TRP A 204 0.92 -5.78 24.14
C TRP A 204 1.93 -6.67 23.40
N SER A 205 1.86 -7.98 23.62
CA SER A 205 2.82 -8.95 23.04
C SER A 205 2.12 -10.01 22.18
N PRO A 206 1.57 -9.64 21.01
CA PRO A 206 0.97 -10.58 20.07
C PRO A 206 2.04 -11.47 19.42
N GLY A 207 1.60 -12.41 18.59
CA GLY A 207 2.50 -13.20 17.75
C GLY A 207 3.38 -12.33 16.83
N THR A 208 4.37 -12.96 16.21
CA THR A 208 5.30 -12.32 15.28
C THR A 208 5.22 -12.96 13.90
N GLY A 209 5.82 -12.33 12.89
CA GLY A 209 5.89 -12.89 11.54
C GLY A 209 4.72 -12.54 10.63
N GLY A 210 3.83 -11.61 11.01
CA GLY A 210 2.79 -11.10 10.11
C GLY A 210 1.65 -12.09 9.83
N ARG A 211 1.56 -13.15 10.64
CA ARG A 211 0.51 -14.16 10.60
C ARG A 211 -0.30 -14.13 11.88
N TYR A 212 -1.62 -14.18 11.76
CA TYR A 212 -2.51 -14.10 12.92
C TYR A 212 -2.59 -15.47 13.59
N ASP A 213 -1.62 -15.75 14.43
CA ASP A 213 -1.46 -17.01 15.14
C ASP A 213 -2.32 -17.09 16.42
N ALA A 214 -2.25 -18.24 17.11
CA ALA A 214 -2.94 -18.45 18.38
C ALA A 214 -2.56 -17.38 19.43
N ARG A 215 -1.30 -16.90 19.43
CA ARG A 215 -0.86 -15.84 20.34
C ARG A 215 -1.49 -14.49 20.01
N SER A 216 -1.67 -14.18 18.72
CA SER A 216 -2.37 -12.99 18.25
C SER A 216 -3.83 -13.01 18.69
N LYS A 217 -4.51 -14.16 18.55
CA LYS A 217 -5.88 -14.33 19.06
C LYS A 217 -6.00 -14.06 20.56
N GLU A 218 -5.14 -14.68 21.37
CA GLU A 218 -5.13 -14.51 22.84
C GLU A 218 -4.94 -13.04 23.23
N VAL A 219 -4.02 -12.33 22.56
CA VAL A 219 -3.79 -10.91 22.81
C VAL A 219 -4.98 -10.05 22.40
N CYS A 220 -5.63 -10.41 21.30
CA CYS A 220 -6.84 -9.73 20.84
C CYS A 220 -7.98 -9.90 21.86
N GLU A 221 -8.22 -11.11 22.36
CA GLU A 221 -9.24 -11.37 23.37
C GLU A 221 -9.01 -10.54 24.64
N ARG A 222 -7.76 -10.49 25.12
CA ARG A 222 -7.39 -9.68 26.29
C ARG A 222 -7.57 -8.19 26.05
N PHE A 223 -7.24 -7.71 24.85
CA PHE A 223 -7.45 -6.34 24.46
C PHE A 223 -8.95 -6.01 24.44
N GLN A 224 -9.75 -6.83 23.78
CA GLN A 224 -11.19 -6.67 23.69
C GLN A 224 -11.84 -6.61 25.08
N ALA A 225 -11.47 -7.53 25.98
CA ALA A 225 -11.97 -7.56 27.35
C ALA A 225 -11.63 -6.27 28.12
N ARG A 226 -10.40 -5.76 27.98
CA ARG A 226 -9.98 -4.50 28.64
C ARG A 226 -10.70 -3.28 28.09
N HIS A 227 -11.10 -3.30 26.82
CA HIS A 227 -11.71 -2.17 26.13
C HIS A 227 -13.25 -2.28 26.00
N GLY A 228 -13.88 -3.26 26.67
CA GLY A 228 -15.33 -3.42 26.66
C GLY A 228 -15.91 -3.82 25.29
N LEU A 229 -15.10 -4.47 24.45
CA LEU A 229 -15.51 -4.96 23.13
C LEU A 229 -16.01 -6.40 23.24
N THR A 230 -16.66 -6.88 22.18
CA THR A 230 -16.97 -8.32 22.05
C THR A 230 -15.68 -9.12 22.08
N VAL A 231 -15.60 -10.11 22.98
CA VAL A 231 -14.40 -10.94 23.19
C VAL A 231 -14.49 -12.19 22.34
N ASP A 232 -14.18 -12.05 21.05
CA ASP A 232 -14.21 -13.13 20.06
C ASP A 232 -12.81 -13.52 19.54
N GLY A 233 -11.78 -12.74 19.90
CA GLY A 233 -10.42 -12.93 19.39
C GLY A 233 -10.28 -12.62 17.91
N VAL A 234 -11.21 -11.83 17.35
CA VAL A 234 -11.21 -11.41 15.95
C VAL A 234 -10.99 -9.90 15.86
N VAL A 235 -10.01 -9.49 15.05
CA VAL A 235 -9.82 -8.07 14.74
C VAL A 235 -10.76 -7.66 13.61
N GLY A 236 -11.99 -7.30 13.98
CA GLY A 236 -12.97 -6.63 13.12
C GLY A 236 -12.87 -5.09 13.15
N PRO A 237 -13.79 -4.37 12.49
CA PRO A 237 -13.82 -2.90 12.41
C PRO A 237 -13.69 -2.19 13.76
N GLU A 238 -14.48 -2.60 14.76
CA GLU A 238 -14.46 -1.98 16.08
C GLU A 238 -13.16 -2.25 16.84
N THR A 239 -12.69 -3.50 16.82
CA THR A 239 -11.40 -3.88 17.43
C THR A 239 -10.24 -3.10 16.79
N TRP A 240 -10.23 -2.99 15.46
CA TRP A 240 -9.24 -2.21 14.72
C TRP A 240 -9.27 -0.74 15.13
N LYS A 241 -10.44 -0.11 15.10
CA LYS A 241 -10.62 1.28 15.52
C LYS A 241 -10.11 1.51 16.93
N ALA A 242 -10.38 0.61 17.87
CA ALA A 242 -9.88 0.71 19.25
C ALA A 242 -8.36 0.51 19.37
N CYS A 243 -7.76 -0.33 18.51
CA CYS A 243 -6.31 -0.54 18.49
C CYS A 243 -5.58 0.71 17.98
N PHE A 244 -6.16 1.40 17.01
CA PHE A 244 -5.50 2.50 16.32
C PHE A 244 -5.89 3.88 16.83
N GLY A 245 -7.12 4.08 17.30
CA GLY A 245 -7.57 5.28 18.01
C GLY A 245 -6.89 5.48 19.36
#